data_AF-A0A9E5GE03-F1
#
_entry.id   AF-A0A9E5GE03-F1
#
_cell.length_a   1.000
_cell.length_b   1.000
_cell.length_c   1.000
_cell.angle_alpha   90.00
_cell.angle_beta   90.00
_cell.angle_gamma   90.00
#
_symmetry.space_group_name_H-M   'P 1'
#
loop_
_entity.id
_entity.type
_entity.pdbx_description
1 polymer ?
#
loop_
_entity_poly.entity_id
_entity_poly.type
_entity_poly.pdbx_seq_one_letter_code
_entity_poly.pdbx_strand_id
1 'polypeptide(L)'
;MREHLSAVITQLKVFPRGISIDKTSDLELLYRFRTILYTQLIYLSAFIDYAEHVGISRGGALYYNSQGTLMYDYFPKELRFLLSDANNTNIQEVVQSSLDCRIIWREPRPIPNESNFFETVWASFRENGNIY
;
A
#
# COMPACT_ATOMS: atom_id res chain seq x y z
N MET A 1 -8.26 -11.93 3.85
CA MET A 1 -7.05 -11.38 3.19
C MET A 1 -6.08 -12.47 2.71
N ARG A 2 -5.58 -13.36 3.58
CA ARG A 2 -4.61 -14.42 3.20
C ARG A 2 -5.10 -15.37 2.10
N GLU A 3 -6.36 -15.78 2.19
CA GLU A 3 -6.99 -16.62 1.16
C GLU A 3 -7.00 -15.92 -0.20
N HIS A 4 -7.43 -14.65 -0.26
CA HIS A 4 -7.40 -13.87 -1.50
C HIS A 4 -5.98 -13.67 -2.03
N LEU A 5 -4.97 -13.47 -1.16
CA LEU A 5 -3.57 -13.39 -1.58
C LEU A 5 -3.14 -14.69 -2.26
N SER A 6 -3.47 -15.84 -1.68
CA SER A 6 -3.18 -17.16 -2.26
C SER A 6 -3.88 -17.36 -3.62
N ALA A 7 -5.13 -16.92 -3.74
CA ALA A 7 -5.87 -16.96 -5.00
C ALA A 7 -5.21 -16.10 -6.09
N VAL A 8 -4.79 -14.87 -5.75
CA VAL A 8 -4.10 -13.96 -6.68
C VAL A 8 -2.76 -14.53 -7.13
N ILE A 9 -1.96 -15.08 -6.20
CA ILE A 9 -0.70 -15.75 -6.54
C ILE A 9 -0.94 -16.91 -7.50
N THR A 10 -2.00 -17.69 -7.29
CA THR A 10 -2.39 -18.80 -8.17
C THR A 10 -2.76 -18.29 -9.56
N GLN A 11 -3.58 -17.23 -9.65
CA GLN A 11 -3.96 -16.61 -10.92
C GLN A 11 -2.74 -16.08 -11.67
N LEU A 12 -1.81 -15.40 -10.98
CA LEU A 12 -0.57 -14.90 -11.59
C LEU A 12 0.36 -16.02 -12.10
N LYS A 13 0.42 -17.17 -11.40
CA LYS A 13 1.17 -18.34 -11.87
C LYS A 13 0.61 -18.92 -13.16
N VAL A 14 -0.72 -18.96 -13.28
CA VAL A 14 -1.42 -19.52 -14.45
C VAL A 14 -1.52 -18.51 -15.60
N PHE A 15 -1.45 -17.20 -15.31
CA PHE A 15 -1.61 -16.11 -16.28
C PHE A 15 -0.87 -16.31 -17.61
N PRO A 16 0.42 -16.71 -17.65
CA PRO A 16 1.16 -16.82 -18.91
C PRO A 16 0.62 -17.88 -19.88
N ARG A 17 -0.18 -18.84 -19.40
CA ARG A 17 -0.65 -19.99 -20.20
C ARG A 17 -2.16 -20.23 -20.13
N GLY A 18 -2.86 -19.66 -19.15
CA GLY A 18 -4.29 -19.90 -18.93
C GLY A 18 -5.19 -18.71 -19.25
N ILE A 19 -4.63 -17.59 -19.71
CA ILE A 19 -5.40 -16.41 -20.09
C ILE A 19 -4.98 -15.99 -21.50
N SER A 20 -5.96 -15.85 -22.38
CA SER A 20 -5.78 -15.43 -23.77
C SER A 20 -6.86 -14.42 -24.15
N ILE A 21 -6.62 -13.74 -25.27
CA ILE A 21 -7.57 -12.85 -25.93
C ILE A 21 -7.88 -13.39 -27.31
N ASP A 22 -9.11 -13.19 -27.78
CA ASP A 22 -9.53 -13.64 -29.12
C ASP A 22 -9.18 -12.62 -30.20
N LYS A 23 -9.07 -11.33 -29.83
CA LYS A 23 -8.81 -10.22 -30.76
C LYS A 23 -7.66 -9.35 -30.27
N THR A 24 -6.88 -8.82 -31.21
CA THR A 24 -5.80 -7.86 -30.90
C THR A 24 -6.30 -6.58 -30.25
N SER A 25 -7.56 -6.19 -30.49
CA SER A 25 -8.20 -5.03 -29.83
C SER A 25 -8.27 -5.17 -28.31
N ASP A 26 -8.22 -6.40 -27.79
CA ASP A 26 -8.41 -6.68 -26.36
C ASP A 26 -7.06 -6.76 -25.62
N LEU A 27 -5.96 -6.45 -26.32
CA LEU A 27 -4.61 -6.50 -25.75
C LEU A 27 -4.45 -5.56 -24.56
N GLU A 28 -5.06 -4.37 -24.63
CA GLU A 28 -5.10 -3.43 -23.51
C GLU A 28 -5.76 -4.06 -22.27
N LEU A 29 -6.89 -4.75 -22.47
CA LEU A 29 -7.62 -5.40 -21.40
C LEU A 29 -6.78 -6.49 -20.73
N LEU A 30 -6.04 -7.29 -21.51
CA LEU A 30 -5.14 -8.31 -20.98
C LEU A 30 -4.05 -7.72 -20.09
N TYR A 31 -3.37 -6.66 -20.55
CA TYR A 31 -2.33 -5.99 -19.76
C TYR A 31 -2.90 -5.32 -18.52
N ARG A 32 -4.08 -4.68 -18.63
CA ARG A 32 -4.76 -4.08 -17.49
C ARG A 32 -5.15 -5.13 -16.46
N PHE A 33 -5.65 -6.29 -16.90
CA PHE A 33 -5.96 -7.39 -16.00
C PHE A 33 -4.72 -7.90 -15.27
N ARG A 34 -3.59 -8.08 -15.98
CA ARG A 34 -2.31 -8.43 -15.36
C ARG A 34 -1.90 -7.39 -14.31
N THR A 35 -1.97 -6.10 -14.63
CA THR A 35 -1.64 -5.02 -13.70
C THR A 35 -2.51 -5.09 -12.45
N ILE A 36 -3.82 -5.29 -12.59
CA ILE A 36 -4.74 -5.42 -11.45
C ILE A 36 -4.35 -6.61 -10.56
N LEU A 37 -3.94 -7.75 -11.12
CA LEU A 37 -3.48 -8.89 -10.33
C LEU A 37 -2.23 -8.57 -9.51
N TYR A 38 -1.24 -7.89 -10.11
CA TYR A 38 -0.05 -7.43 -9.36
C TYR A 38 -0.40 -6.37 -8.31
N THR A 39 -1.31 -5.45 -8.63
CA THR A 39 -1.83 -4.48 -7.68
C THR A 39 -2.46 -5.20 -6.47
N GLN A 40 -3.29 -6.20 -6.70
CA GLN A 40 -3.89 -7.02 -5.64
C GLN A 40 -2.83 -7.75 -4.82
N LEU A 41 -1.82 -8.36 -5.46
CA LEU A 41 -0.70 -9.02 -4.77
C LEU A 41 -0.01 -8.06 -3.79
N ILE A 42 0.31 -6.85 -4.25
CA ILE A 42 1.01 -5.82 -3.46
C ILE A 42 0.13 -5.34 -2.30
N TYR A 43 -1.11 -4.91 -2.58
CA TYR A 43 -2.00 -4.38 -1.55
C TYR A 43 -2.40 -5.42 -0.51
N LEU A 44 -2.70 -6.65 -0.92
CA LEU A 44 -3.04 -7.71 0.04
C LEU A 44 -1.85 -8.05 0.93
N SER A 45 -0.63 -8.08 0.37
CA SER A 45 0.59 -8.28 1.16
C SER A 45 0.78 -7.15 2.18
N ALA A 46 0.63 -5.89 1.74
CA ALA A 46 0.69 -4.72 2.60
C ALA A 46 -0.35 -4.78 3.73
N PHE A 47 -1.61 -5.09 3.41
CA PHE A 47 -2.68 -5.12 4.39
C PHE A 47 -2.53 -6.25 5.42
N ILE A 48 -2.05 -7.41 4.99
CA ILE A 48 -1.76 -8.52 5.91
C ILE A 48 -0.68 -8.10 6.90
N ASP A 49 0.44 -7.58 6.40
CA ASP A 49 1.55 -7.14 7.24
C ASP A 49 1.16 -5.99 8.16
N TYR A 50 0.41 -5.02 7.66
CA TYR A 50 -0.07 -3.90 8.45
C TYR A 50 -0.99 -4.36 9.58
N ALA A 51 -1.90 -5.31 9.30
CA ALA A 51 -2.78 -5.86 10.32
C ALA A 51 -2.01 -6.59 11.43
N GLU A 52 -0.87 -7.20 11.10
CA GLU A 52 -0.03 -7.95 12.05
C GLU A 52 0.93 -7.06 12.85
N HIS A 53 1.51 -6.05 12.19
CA HIS A 53 2.50 -5.16 12.82
C HIS A 53 1.88 -3.97 13.54
N VAL A 54 0.76 -3.43 13.03
CA VAL A 54 0.11 -2.22 13.56
C VAL A 54 -1.30 -2.51 14.04
N GLY A 55 -2.17 -3.05 13.18
CA GLY A 55 -3.52 -3.49 13.57
C GLY A 55 -4.46 -2.38 14.08
N ILE A 56 -4.19 -1.13 13.70
CA ILE A 56 -4.94 0.07 14.13
C ILE A 56 -5.36 0.85 12.88
N SER A 57 -6.54 1.47 12.89
CA SER A 57 -7.06 2.22 11.75
C SER A 57 -6.40 3.59 11.61
N ARG A 58 -6.14 4.01 10.36
CA ARG A 58 -5.53 5.30 10.02
C ARG A 58 -6.06 5.82 8.69
N GLY A 59 -6.53 7.08 8.70
CA GLY A 59 -7.14 7.69 7.52
C GLY A 59 -8.35 6.89 7.03
N GLY A 60 -8.39 6.60 5.72
CA GLY A 60 -9.45 5.77 5.12
C GLY A 60 -9.31 4.26 5.32
N ALA A 61 -8.22 3.78 5.95
CA ALA A 61 -7.98 2.36 6.16
C ALA A 61 -8.51 1.90 7.52
N LEU A 62 -9.54 1.04 7.51
CA LEU A 62 -10.15 0.46 8.70
C LEU A 62 -9.65 -0.98 8.92
N TYR A 63 -9.10 -1.22 10.10
CA TYR A 63 -8.67 -2.53 10.57
C TYR A 63 -9.44 -2.93 11.82
N TYR A 64 -10.00 -4.14 11.78
CA TYR A 64 -10.65 -4.71 12.94
C TYR A 64 -9.67 -4.82 14.11
N ASN A 65 -10.13 -4.42 15.30
CA ASN A 65 -9.39 -4.57 16.53
C ASN A 65 -10.35 -4.99 17.65
N SER A 66 -10.03 -6.07 18.37
CA SER A 66 -10.88 -6.61 19.44
C SER A 66 -11.02 -5.67 20.63
N GLN A 67 -10.03 -4.79 20.84
CA GLN A 67 -10.07 -3.73 21.86
C GLN A 67 -10.71 -2.43 21.33
N GLY A 68 -11.14 -2.43 20.07
CA GLY A 68 -11.74 -1.28 19.40
C GLY A 68 -13.17 -0.98 19.85
N THR A 69 -13.62 0.21 19.45
CA THR A 69 -15.00 0.67 19.65
C THR A 69 -15.79 0.60 18.34
N LEU A 70 -17.11 0.49 18.46
CA LEU A 70 -18.01 0.66 17.32
C LEU A 70 -18.31 2.15 17.14
N MET A 71 -18.49 2.57 15.89
CA MET A 71 -18.98 3.92 15.62
C MET A 71 -20.46 4.07 16.04
N TYR A 72 -21.25 3.01 15.87
CA TYR A 72 -22.66 2.93 16.28
C TYR A 72 -22.99 1.54 16.82
N ASP A 73 -23.88 1.46 17.81
CA ASP A 73 -24.21 0.20 18.50
C ASP A 73 -24.89 -0.85 17.62
N TYR A 74 -25.52 -0.44 16.52
CA TYR A 74 -26.16 -1.35 15.57
C TYR A 74 -25.18 -1.96 14.56
N PHE A 75 -23.91 -1.54 14.54
CA PHE A 75 -22.92 -2.13 13.65
C PHE A 75 -22.48 -3.52 14.12
N PRO A 76 -22.18 -4.43 13.16
CA PRO A 76 -21.57 -5.72 13.47
C PRO A 76 -20.28 -5.55 14.29
N LYS A 77 -20.04 -6.46 15.24
CA LYS A 77 -18.88 -6.37 16.16
C LYS A 77 -17.53 -6.45 15.43
N GLU A 78 -17.52 -7.04 14.24
CA GLU A 78 -16.39 -7.15 13.33
C GLU A 78 -15.94 -5.79 12.77
N LEU A 79 -16.76 -4.75 12.93
CA LEU A 79 -16.43 -3.37 12.55
C LEU A 79 -15.83 -2.56 13.70
N ARG A 80 -15.48 -3.19 14.83
CA ARG A 80 -14.75 -2.50 15.91
C ARG A 80 -13.35 -2.14 15.43
N PHE A 81 -12.93 -0.91 15.69
CA PHE A 81 -11.59 -0.44 15.35
C PHE A 81 -11.02 0.50 16.41
N LEU A 82 -9.69 0.66 16.39
CA LEU A 82 -8.97 1.70 17.11
C LEU A 82 -8.48 2.74 16.11
N LEU A 83 -8.54 4.03 16.46
CA LEU A 83 -7.92 5.10 15.69
C LEU A 83 -6.49 5.31 16.16
N SER A 84 -5.57 5.46 15.21
CA SER A 84 -4.21 5.85 15.54
C SER A 84 -4.17 7.27 16.11
N ASP A 85 -3.50 7.41 17.24
CA ASP A 85 -3.18 8.61 18.01
C ASP A 85 -2.04 9.45 17.37
N ALA A 86 -1.89 9.39 16.05
CA ALA A 86 -0.88 10.09 15.24
C ALA A 86 0.60 9.70 15.47
N ASN A 87 0.93 8.92 16.51
CA ASN A 87 2.31 8.55 16.84
C ASN A 87 2.93 7.49 15.91
N ASN A 88 2.12 6.62 15.29
CA ASN A 88 2.63 5.62 14.36
C ASN A 88 2.70 6.20 12.94
N THR A 89 3.73 7.02 12.71
CA THR A 89 3.93 7.75 11.44
C THR A 89 4.69 6.94 10.40
N ASN A 90 5.26 5.80 10.80
CA ASN A 90 6.06 4.92 9.94
C ASN A 90 5.37 4.63 8.61
N ILE A 91 6.16 4.64 7.55
CA ILE A 91 5.76 4.40 6.17
C ILE A 91 6.06 2.93 5.86
N GLN A 92 5.02 2.20 5.48
CA GLN A 92 5.13 0.86 4.94
C GLN A 92 5.47 0.93 3.46
N GLU A 93 6.52 0.21 3.05
CA GLU A 93 6.95 0.08 1.66
C GLU A 93 6.92 -1.39 1.25
N VAL A 94 6.42 -1.67 0.05
CA VAL A 94 6.41 -3.01 -0.53
C VAL A 94 7.34 -3.06 -1.73
N VAL A 95 8.34 -3.92 -1.65
CA VAL A 95 9.25 -4.24 -2.76
C VAL A 95 8.82 -5.59 -3.33
N GLN A 96 8.33 -5.56 -4.57
CA GLN A 96 7.82 -6.73 -5.26
C GLN A 96 8.92 -7.35 -6.12
N SER A 97 9.17 -8.66 -5.97
CA SER A 97 10.06 -9.45 -6.81
C SER A 97 9.37 -10.73 -7.26
N SER A 98 9.14 -10.88 -8.57
CA SER A 98 8.44 -12.03 -9.15
C SER A 98 7.01 -12.23 -8.63
N LEU A 99 6.80 -13.04 -7.59
CA LEU A 99 5.51 -13.22 -6.89
C LEU A 99 5.63 -13.03 -5.38
N ASP A 100 6.83 -12.65 -4.91
CA ASP A 100 7.11 -12.36 -3.51
C ASP A 100 7.04 -10.85 -3.27
N CYS A 101 6.57 -10.49 -2.08
CA CYS A 101 6.52 -9.10 -1.61
C CYS A 101 7.33 -9.00 -0.33
N ARG A 102 8.43 -8.24 -0.39
CA ARG A 102 9.20 -7.85 0.80
C ARG A 102 8.64 -6.56 1.35
N ILE A 103 8.40 -6.52 2.66
CA ILE A 103 7.81 -5.36 3.33
C ILE A 103 8.85 -4.70 4.21
N ILE A 104 8.91 -3.38 4.14
CA ILE A 104 9.90 -2.55 4.83
C ILE A 104 9.13 -1.44 5.54
N TRP A 105 9.46 -1.20 6.79
CA TRP A 105 8.95 -0.09 7.56
C TRP A 105 10.05 0.94 7.74
N ARG A 106 9.77 2.18 7.39
CA ARG A 106 10.73 3.28 7.55
C ARG A 106 10.09 4.51 8.16
N GLU A 107 10.89 5.25 8.91
CA GLU A 107 10.47 6.53 9.44
C GLU A 107 10.16 7.52 8.29
N PRO A 108 9.18 8.41 8.46
CA PRO A 108 9.02 9.56 7.59
C PRO A 108 10.31 10.37 7.53
N ARG A 109 10.52 11.05 6.39
CA ARG A 109 11.63 12.00 6.31
C ARG A 109 11.35 13.14 7.30
N PRO A 110 12.34 13.56 8.10
CA PRO A 110 12.16 14.68 9.00
C PRO A 110 11.84 15.93 8.19
N ILE A 111 11.07 16.84 8.80
CA ILE A 111 10.88 18.17 8.23
C ILE A 111 12.25 18.88 8.28
N PRO A 112 12.74 19.46 7.16
CA PRO A 112 14.00 20.20 7.16
C PRO A 112 13.99 21.31 8.22
N ASN A 113 15.10 21.46 8.95
CA ASN A 113 15.23 22.48 9.99
C ASN A 113 15.34 23.91 9.43
N GLU A 114 15.75 24.06 8.18
CA GLU A 114 15.95 25.38 7.58
C GLU A 114 14.61 25.93 7.08
N SER A 115 14.19 27.07 7.64
CA SER A 115 13.08 27.87 7.11
C SER A 115 13.52 28.63 5.85
N ASN A 116 14.09 27.93 4.87
CA ASN A 116 14.39 28.56 3.60
C ASN A 116 13.08 28.67 2.82
N PHE A 117 12.69 29.91 2.53
CA PHE A 117 11.59 30.17 1.62
C PHE A 117 11.85 29.44 0.29
N PHE A 118 10.78 28.96 -0.35
CA PHE A 118 10.86 28.18 -1.58
C PHE A 118 11.76 28.83 -2.63
N GLU A 119 11.74 30.16 -2.72
CA GLU A 119 12.55 30.98 -3.61
C GLU A 119 14.05 30.81 -3.39
N THR A 120 14.50 30.69 -2.13
CA THR A 120 15.92 30.48 -1.79
C THR A 120 16.38 29.07 -2.16
N VAL A 121 15.55 28.06 -1.85
CA VAL A 121 15.84 26.65 -2.21
C VAL A 121 15.85 26.47 -3.73
N TRP A 122 14.92 27.13 -4.44
CA TRP A 122 14.83 27.07 -5.89
C TRP A 122 15.95 27.83 -6.59
N ALA A 123 16.38 28.97 -6.04
CA ALA A 123 17.57 29.69 -6.52
C ALA A 123 18.83 28.81 -6.39
N SER A 124 19.08 28.24 -5.20
CA SER A 124 20.21 27.32 -4.96
C SER A 124 20.18 26.12 -5.91
N PHE A 125 19.01 25.47 -6.07
CA PHE A 125 18.88 24.34 -6.99
C PHE A 125 19.27 24.68 -8.43
N ARG A 126 18.89 25.87 -8.92
CA ARG A 126 19.28 26.31 -10.27
C ARG A 126 20.77 26.60 -10.41
N GLU A 127 21.45 26.93 -9.32
CA GLU A 127 22.88 27.23 -9.32
C GLU A 127 23.74 25.96 -9.20
N ASN A 128 23.38 25.02 -8.32
CA ASN A 128 24.24 23.87 -7.98
C ASN A 128 23.51 22.51 -7.93
N GLY A 129 22.23 22.46 -8.29
CA GLY A 129 21.42 21.23 -8.25
C GLY A 129 21.06 20.73 -6.86
N ASN A 130 21.27 21.56 -5.81
CA ASN A 130 21.21 21.17 -4.40
C ASN A 130 22.13 19.98 -4.05
N ILE A 131 23.30 19.91 -4.69
CA ILE A 131 24.38 18.99 -4.34
C ILE A 131 25.40 19.79 -3.52
N TYR A 132 25.60 19.41 -2.26
CA TYR A 132 26.58 20.01 -1.35
C TYR A 132 27.70 19.02 -1.05
#